data_AF-A0A1M6QHG1-F1
#
_entry.id   AF-A0A1M6QHG1-F1
#
_cell.length_a   1.000
_cell.length_b   1.000
_cell.length_c   1.000
_cell.angle_alpha   90.00
_cell.angle_beta   90.00
_cell.angle_gamma   90.00
#
_symmetry.space_group_name_H-M   'P 1'
#
loop_
_entity.id
_entity.type
_entity.pdbx_description
1 polymer ?
#
loop_
_entity_poly.entity_id
_entity_poly.type
_entity_poly.pdbx_seq_one_letter_code
_entity_poly.pdbx_strand_id
1 'polypeptide(L)' 'MINVRKITLKGIPESEMDEQTKLANRAMKRAARKLREDYRRKGLPLIVADKDGKIIRKPA' A
#
# COMPACT_ATOMS: atom_id res chain seq x y z
N MET A 1 8.73 29.62 -6.51
CA MET A 1 7.64 28.61 -6.59
C MET A 1 8.20 27.35 -7.22
N ILE A 2 8.39 26.28 -6.45
CA ILE A 2 8.82 24.98 -7.01
C ILE A 2 7.61 24.39 -7.72
N ASN A 3 7.70 24.28 -9.04
CA ASN A 3 6.64 23.71 -9.87
C ASN A 3 6.69 22.18 -9.73
N VAL A 4 6.05 21.65 -8.69
CA VAL A 4 5.97 20.20 -8.45
C VAL A 4 5.02 19.62 -9.48
N ARG A 5 5.55 19.24 -10.66
CA ARG A 5 4.79 18.45 -11.63
C ARG A 5 4.25 17.22 -10.90
N LYS A 6 2.93 17.00 -10.94
CA LYS A 6 2.25 15.83 -10.38
C LYS A 6 2.68 14.60 -11.18
N ILE A 7 3.83 14.01 -10.84
CA ILE A 7 4.29 12.75 -11.42
C ILE A 7 3.33 11.68 -10.89
N THR A 8 2.45 11.19 -11.76
CA THR A 8 1.59 10.06 -11.41
C THR A 8 2.46 8.81 -11.52
N LEU A 9 3.07 8.39 -10.42
CA LEU A 9 3.79 7.13 -10.35
C LEU A 9 2.78 6.00 -10.56
N LYS A 10 2.75 5.42 -11.76
CA LYS A 10 1.98 4.20 -12.02
C LYS A 10 2.74 3.02 -11.43
N GLY A 11 2.05 2.17 -10.68
CA GLY A 11 2.63 0.93 -10.19
C GLY A 11 3.02 0.02 -11.35
N ILE A 12 4.10 -0.73 -11.19
CA ILE A 12 4.54 -1.74 -12.16
C ILE A 12 3.61 -2.96 -12.04
N PRO A 13 3.01 -3.47 -13.13
CA PRO A 13 2.27 -4.72 -13.11
C PRO A 13 3.12 -5.90 -12.60
N GLU A 14 2.54 -6.83 -11.85
CA GLU A 14 3.30 -7.97 -11.29
C GLU A 14 3.95 -8.86 -12.37
N SER A 15 3.37 -8.91 -13.56
CA SER A 15 3.93 -9.59 -14.75
C SER A 15 5.22 -8.94 -15.26
N GLU A 16 5.41 -7.64 -15.02
CA GLU A 16 6.55 -6.84 -15.48
C GLU A 16 7.63 -6.68 -14.41
N MET A 17 7.37 -7.16 -13.18
CA MET A 17 8.35 -7.13 -12.09
C MET A 17 9.47 -8.14 -12.35
N ASP A 18 10.72 -7.75 -12.07
CA ASP A 18 11.83 -8.70 -11.94
C ASP A 18 11.64 -9.61 -10.72
N GLU A 19 12.41 -10.70 -10.64
CA GLU A 19 12.25 -11.70 -9.58
C GLU A 19 12.53 -11.16 -8.17
N GLN A 20 13.48 -10.23 -8.01
CA GLN A 20 13.76 -9.62 -6.71
C GLN A 20 12.57 -8.74 -6.27
N THR A 21 12.04 -7.95 -7.20
CA THR A 21 10.86 -7.13 -6.98
C THR A 21 9.63 -7.99 -6.65
N LYS A 22 9.41 -9.11 -7.35
CA LYS A 22 8.33 -10.05 -7.03
C LYS A 22 8.49 -10.63 -5.62
N LEU A 23 9.69 -11.04 -5.24
CA LEU A 23 9.97 -11.58 -3.92
C LEU A 23 9.66 -10.55 -2.83
N ALA A 24 10.15 -9.32 -2.98
CA ALA A 24 9.89 -8.22 -2.07
C ALA A 24 8.39 -7.89 -1.98
N ASN A 25 7.70 -7.82 -3.12
CA ASN A 25 6.26 -7.56 -3.19
C ASN A 25 5.45 -8.66 -2.46
N ARG A 26 5.81 -9.94 -2.62
CA ARG A 26 5.20 -11.05 -1.89
C ARG A 26 5.43 -10.95 -0.38
N ALA A 27 6.65 -10.61 0.04
CA ALA A 27 6.96 -10.42 1.46
C ALA A 27 6.14 -9.27 2.06
N MET A 28 6.07 -8.13 1.36
CA MET A 28 5.24 -6.98 1.75
C MET A 28 3.76 -7.37 1.86
N LYS A 29 3.18 -8.04 0.85
CA LYS A 29 1.79 -8.52 0.88
C LYS A 29 1.52 -9.43 2.09
N ARG A 30 2.45 -10.31 2.44
CA ARG A 30 2.33 -11.19 3.63
C ARG A 30 2.35 -10.40 4.94
N ALA A 31 3.27 -9.43 5.07
CA ALA A 31 3.33 -8.56 6.24
C ALA A 31 2.05 -7.74 6.40
N ALA A 32 1.56 -7.15 5.31
CA ALA A 32 0.32 -6.40 5.29
C ALA A 32 -0.89 -7.26 5.70
N ARG A 33 -0.96 -8.53 5.25
CA ARG A 33 -2.03 -9.45 5.66
C ARG A 33 -2.02 -9.70 7.17
N LYS A 34 -0.85 -10.01 7.74
CA LYS A 34 -0.71 -10.23 9.19
C LYS A 34 -1.11 -8.99 10.01
N LEU A 35 -0.72 -7.80 9.54
CA LEU A 35 -1.11 -6.54 10.17
C LEU A 35 -2.63 -6.35 10.18
N ARG A 36 -3.29 -6.62 9.05
CA ARG A 36 -4.76 -6.53 8.95
C ARG A 36 -5.47 -7.49 9.90
N GLU A 37 -4.97 -8.73 10.00
CA GLU A 37 -5.52 -9.72 10.93
C GLU A 37 -5.39 -9.26 12.39
N ASP A 38 -4.24 -8.71 12.78
CA ASP A 38 -4.04 -8.16 14.13
C ASP A 38 -4.96 -6.97 14.40
N TYR A 39 -5.11 -6.07 13.44
CA TYR A 39 -5.99 -4.91 13.56
C TYR A 39 -7.45 -5.33 13.69
N ARG A 40 -7.90 -6.31 12.89
CA ARG A 40 -9.24 -6.86 12.99
C ARG A 40 -9.50 -7.49 14.35
N ARG A 41 -8.55 -8.26 14.89
CA ARG A 41 -8.65 -8.85 16.24
C ARG A 41 -8.78 -7.78 17.32
N LYS A 42 -8.11 -6.65 17.16
CA LYS A 42 -8.14 -5.51 18.10
C LYS A 42 -9.29 -4.53 17.85
N GLY A 43 -10.14 -4.77 16.85
CA GLY A 43 -11.21 -3.83 16.46
C GLY A 43 -10.68 -2.48 15.94
N LEU A 44 -9.43 -2.44 15.46
CA LEU A 44 -8.78 -1.23 14.97
C LEU A 44 -8.99 -1.05 13.45
N PRO A 45 -9.22 0.18 12.98
CA PRO A 45 -9.32 0.46 11.56
C PRO A 45 -7.93 0.52 10.89
N LEU A 46 -7.88 0.23 9.59
CA LEU A 46 -6.72 0.52 8.75
C LEU A 46 -6.66 2.01 8.41
N ILE A 47 -5.47 2.58 8.50
CA ILE A 47 -5.19 3.94 8.04
C ILE A 47 -4.65 3.86 6.63
N VAL A 48 -5.34 4.49 5.67
CA VAL A 48 -4.92 4.52 4.26
C VAL A 48 -5.02 5.94 3.71
N ALA A 49 -4.20 6.27 2.71
CA ALA A 49 -4.39 7.49 1.93
C ALA A 49 -5.41 7.25 0.80
N ASP A 50 -6.30 8.21 0.56
CA ASP A 50 -7.14 8.22 -0.62
C ASP A 50 -6.37 8.72 -1.86
N LYS A 51 -7.05 8.76 -3.02
CA LYS A 51 -6.47 9.19 -4.30
C LYS A 51 -5.99 10.65 -4.30
N ASP A 52 -6.46 11.45 -3.35
CA ASP A 52 -6.13 12.87 -3.18
C ASP A 52 -5.09 13.07 -2.06
N GLY A 53 -4.56 11.97 -1.49
CA GLY A 53 -3.56 11.98 -0.42
C GLY A 53 -4.14 12.23 0.97
N LYS A 54 -5.46 12.27 1.15
CA LYS A 54 -6.09 12.44 2.46
C LYS A 54 -6.08 11.12 3.22
N ILE A 55 -5.80 11.22 4.51
CA ILE A 55 -5.78 10.05 5.39
C ILE A 55 -7.22 9.69 5.76
N ILE A 56 -7.63 8.47 5.43
CA ILE A 56 -8.95 7.91 5.72
C ILE A 56 -8.81 6.61 6.52
N ARG A 57 -9.87 6.28 7.27
CA ARG A 57 -9.97 5.04 8.05
C ARG A 57 -10.81 4.03 7.26
N LYS A 58 -10.33 2.79 7.14
CA LYS A 58 -11.06 1.67 6.54
C LYS A 58 -11.21 0.51 7.51
N PRO A 59 -12.26 -0.32 7.38
CA PRO A 59 -12.31 -1.59 8.10
C PRO A 59 -11.10 -2.48 7.77
N ALA A 60 -10.62 -3.26 8.75
CA ALA A 60 -9.43 -4.11 8.65
C ALA A 60 -9.69 -5.51 8.09
#